data_AF-A0A951V2N5-F1
#
_entry.id   AF-A0A951V2N5-F1
#
_cell.length_a   1.000
_cell.length_b   1.000
_cell.length_c   1.000
_cell.angle_alpha   90.00
_cell.angle_beta   90.00
_cell.angle_gamma   90.00
#
_symmetry.space_group_name_H-M   'P 1'
#
loop_
_entity.id
_entity.type
_entity.pdbx_description
1 polymer ?
#
loop_
_entity_poly.entity_id
_entity_poly.type
_entity_poly.pdbx_seq_one_letter_code
_entity_poly.pdbx_strand_id
1 'polypeptide(L)'
;MTEFTSYLRKLLGREAAPMEEKAFRCFDPASADRKKRFARYSESKPLFLNIDDENYVYVSNHGNALRCRLDMATRHLDASVCYQHPYGNIMLGVMHPGKERHLQARFTDYHIYVQPAAAKAAAQSLGRAADFADHIAMITEETPWERLCRVCVATNTGGHITTSHQRLFTPMDNGLLYFVARHSEKAFKEAAAVFDHSLYFIGKTVAHPILSLDNEDGLLEVPLSTLRALQQVQNKAPFPKTYFNIDTNETTAFDEKPLTPGEVDVLLTFLDTENMEHSPESYTLSGGLPELRIDPYPLKGLAFSENGVQLHTLSAMTDLFIRGLRPIALTWYMETSAESPQEIEPLITMITKSAGLFDIPVANFLLVPSDTDRLHLFFISRNDNPQYTGMFEDAGDFICLLGDPNGTLCGSAYAMAMGNEGVFHPPSVMTGTLASLVDVIDTCFKKNIIRSAAPVRRGGLIAALYRACSAGKGAAIYAERKSPEREFMFGEPQAAVMVSLKEKHLIDLARITSHYNLTSTTIGRVTDKPEITLNNAISVTLKADPA
;
A
#
# COMPACT_ATOMS: atom_id res chain seq x y z
N MET A 1 -29.87 8.45 -26.76
CA MET A 1 -28.58 7.87 -27.18
C MET A 1 -27.70 7.77 -25.94
N THR A 2 -27.13 6.61 -25.66
CA THR A 2 -26.17 6.45 -24.55
C THR A 2 -24.99 7.40 -24.74
N GLU A 3 -24.43 7.92 -23.65
CA GLU A 3 -23.28 8.83 -23.64
C GLU A 3 -22.09 8.22 -24.41
N PHE A 4 -21.90 6.90 -24.28
CA PHE A 4 -20.87 6.14 -24.97
C PHE A 4 -21.04 6.09 -26.50
N THR A 5 -22.25 5.89 -27.03
CA THR A 5 -22.49 5.90 -28.49
C THR A 5 -22.21 7.28 -29.09
N SER A 6 -22.56 8.35 -28.36
CA SER A 6 -22.20 9.72 -28.76
C SER A 6 -20.68 9.91 -28.81
N TYR A 7 -19.96 9.40 -27.80
CA TYR A 7 -18.50 9.42 -27.77
C TYR A 7 -17.88 8.64 -28.94
N LEU A 8 -18.37 7.42 -29.23
CA LEU A 8 -17.89 6.62 -30.36
C LEU A 8 -18.08 7.36 -31.68
N ARG A 9 -19.24 7.97 -31.92
CA ARG A 9 -19.49 8.77 -33.12
C ARG A 9 -18.49 9.91 -33.27
N LYS A 10 -18.18 10.60 -32.17
CA LYS A 10 -17.19 11.69 -32.16
C LYS A 10 -15.77 11.18 -32.42
N LEU A 11 -15.40 10.05 -31.82
CA LEU A 11 -14.07 9.44 -31.97
C LEU A 11 -13.83 8.94 -33.40
N LEU A 12 -14.84 8.32 -34.01
CA LEU A 12 -14.75 7.76 -35.36
C LEU A 12 -15.04 8.80 -36.47
N GLY A 13 -15.67 9.93 -36.13
CA GLY A 13 -16.13 10.93 -37.10
C GLY A 13 -17.33 10.48 -37.94
N ARG A 14 -17.91 9.31 -37.63
CA ARG A 14 -19.05 8.67 -38.30
C ARG A 14 -19.77 7.75 -37.32
N GLU A 15 -20.94 7.25 -37.72
CA GLU A 15 -21.58 6.16 -36.97
C GLU A 15 -20.68 4.92 -36.95
N ALA A 16 -20.64 4.26 -35.79
CA ALA A 16 -19.96 2.99 -35.64
C ALA A 16 -20.70 1.90 -36.43
N ALA A 17 -19.96 1.07 -37.16
CA ALA A 17 -20.51 -0.12 -37.79
C ALA A 17 -20.88 -1.17 -36.72
N PRO A 18 -21.79 -2.12 -36.99
CA PRO A 18 -22.18 -3.12 -36.00
C PRO A 18 -21.00 -3.91 -35.40
N MET A 19 -19.97 -4.20 -36.20
CA MET A 19 -18.75 -4.87 -35.73
C MET A 19 -17.91 -3.98 -34.80
N GLU A 20 -17.83 -2.67 -35.07
CA GLU A 20 -17.16 -1.70 -34.20
C GLU A 20 -17.90 -1.53 -32.88
N GLU A 21 -19.24 -1.44 -32.90
CA GLU A 21 -20.04 -1.37 -31.68
C GLU A 21 -19.82 -2.59 -30.79
N LYS A 22 -19.84 -3.80 -31.37
CA LYS A 22 -19.53 -5.05 -30.65
C LYS A 22 -18.13 -5.02 -30.05
N ALA A 23 -17.11 -4.66 -30.86
CA ALA A 23 -15.72 -4.66 -30.44
C ALA A 23 -15.42 -3.62 -29.33
N PHE A 24 -16.06 -2.44 -29.42
CA PHE A 24 -15.82 -1.34 -28.49
C PHE A 24 -16.72 -1.35 -27.27
N ARG A 25 -17.77 -2.20 -27.22
CA ARG A 25 -18.68 -2.29 -26.07
C ARG A 25 -17.96 -2.57 -24.75
N CYS A 26 -16.84 -3.31 -24.77
CA CYS A 26 -16.05 -3.57 -23.56
C CYS A 26 -15.44 -2.30 -22.93
N PHE A 27 -15.33 -1.21 -23.71
CA PHE A 27 -14.87 0.10 -23.25
C PHE A 27 -15.99 0.99 -22.70
N ASP A 28 -17.26 0.61 -22.86
CA ASP A 28 -18.40 1.36 -22.32
C ASP A 28 -18.31 1.39 -20.78
N PRO A 29 -18.17 2.56 -20.14
CA PRO A 29 -18.12 2.67 -18.69
C PRO A 29 -19.36 2.10 -18.00
N ALA A 30 -20.53 2.21 -18.62
CA ALA A 30 -21.80 1.75 -18.06
C ALA A 30 -21.99 0.23 -18.16
N SER A 31 -21.18 -0.45 -19.00
CA SER A 31 -21.29 -1.90 -19.20
C SER A 31 -20.63 -2.73 -18.11
N ALA A 32 -19.78 -2.13 -17.27
CA ALA A 32 -19.05 -2.83 -16.23
C ALA A 32 -19.77 -2.75 -14.90
N ASP A 33 -19.90 -3.91 -14.24
CA ASP A 33 -20.27 -3.95 -12.83
C ASP A 33 -19.21 -3.29 -11.94
N ARG A 34 -19.56 -3.08 -10.67
CA ARG A 34 -18.72 -2.43 -9.68
C ARG A 34 -17.36 -3.11 -9.55
N LYS A 35 -17.32 -4.44 -9.45
CA LYS A 35 -16.08 -5.22 -9.30
C LYS A 35 -15.13 -5.02 -10.48
N LYS A 36 -15.67 -5.11 -11.69
CA LYS A 36 -14.93 -4.91 -12.93
C LYS A 36 -14.41 -3.48 -13.07
N ARG A 37 -15.18 -2.46 -12.65
CA ARG A 37 -14.70 -1.05 -12.65
C ARG A 37 -13.44 -0.87 -11.80
N PHE A 38 -13.41 -1.40 -10.58
CA PHE A 38 -12.24 -1.30 -9.68
C PHE A 38 -11.04 -2.14 -10.15
N ALA A 39 -11.27 -3.34 -10.67
CA ALA A 39 -10.20 -4.20 -11.19
C ALA A 39 -9.41 -3.55 -12.35
N ARG A 40 -10.11 -2.77 -13.19
CA ARG A 40 -9.51 -2.03 -14.32
C ARG A 40 -8.70 -0.82 -13.86
N TYR A 41 -9.05 -0.22 -12.73
CA TYR A 41 -8.36 0.96 -12.20
C TYR A 41 -7.10 0.59 -11.39
N SER A 42 -7.10 -0.57 -10.73
CA SER A 42 -5.99 -1.10 -9.93
C SER A 42 -5.15 -2.15 -10.69
N GLU A 43 -4.92 -1.93 -11.98
CA GLU A 43 -4.07 -2.84 -12.78
C GLU A 43 -2.63 -2.84 -12.25
N SER A 44 -2.17 -4.01 -11.78
CA SER A 44 -0.81 -4.27 -11.32
C SER A 44 0.22 -3.92 -12.39
N LYS A 45 0.99 -2.87 -12.13
CA LYS A 45 2.21 -2.41 -12.81
C LYS A 45 3.39 -2.42 -11.84
N PRO A 46 4.17 -3.51 -11.80
CA PRO A 46 5.20 -3.67 -10.78
C PRO A 46 6.18 -2.50 -10.76
N LEU A 47 6.63 -2.16 -9.55
CA LEU A 47 7.67 -1.17 -9.32
C LEU A 47 9.03 -1.87 -9.33
N PHE A 48 9.97 -1.29 -10.07
CA PHE A 48 11.37 -1.72 -10.08
C PHE A 48 12.18 -0.69 -9.34
N LEU A 49 12.81 -1.11 -8.26
CA LEU A 49 13.67 -0.30 -7.41
C LEU A 49 15.10 -0.74 -7.68
N ASN A 50 15.93 0.16 -8.21
CA ASN A 50 17.36 -0.07 -8.21
C ASN A 50 17.84 -0.05 -6.75
N ILE A 51 18.44 -1.14 -6.28
CA ILE A 51 19.04 -1.20 -4.94
C ILE A 51 20.56 -0.99 -5.02
N ASP A 52 21.19 -1.50 -6.09
CA ASP A 52 22.60 -1.29 -6.42
C ASP A 52 22.83 -1.40 -7.95
N ASP A 53 24.09 -1.29 -8.39
CA ASP A 53 24.48 -1.32 -9.81
C ASP A 53 24.12 -2.64 -10.51
N GLU A 54 23.92 -3.75 -9.78
CA GLU A 54 23.71 -5.08 -10.34
C GLU A 54 22.29 -5.62 -10.10
N ASN A 55 21.56 -5.08 -9.12
CA ASN A 55 20.32 -5.66 -8.60
C ASN A 55 19.16 -4.67 -8.58
N TYR A 56 18.02 -5.15 -9.09
CA TYR A 56 16.73 -4.47 -8.95
C TYR A 56 15.82 -5.29 -8.04
N VAL A 57 15.20 -4.61 -7.09
CA VAL A 57 14.08 -5.16 -6.34
C VAL A 57 12.78 -4.82 -7.02
N TYR A 58 12.07 -5.90 -7.31
CA TYR A 58 10.74 -5.93 -7.85
C TYR A 58 9.74 -5.88 -6.70
N VAL A 59 8.78 -4.96 -6.75
CA VAL A 59 7.65 -4.89 -5.81
C VAL A 59 6.34 -4.90 -6.57
N SER A 60 5.45 -5.83 -6.20
CA SER A 60 4.10 -5.85 -6.76
C SER A 60 3.07 -6.30 -5.72
N ASN A 61 1.83 -5.88 -5.92
CA ASN A 61 0.71 -6.18 -5.04
C ASN A 61 -0.39 -6.84 -5.86
N HIS A 62 -0.97 -7.91 -5.32
CA HIS A 62 -1.87 -8.83 -6.01
C HIS A 62 -3.01 -9.32 -5.14
N GLY A 63 -4.14 -9.61 -5.78
CA GLY A 63 -5.20 -10.42 -5.17
C GLY A 63 -4.76 -11.88 -4.95
N ASN A 64 -5.67 -12.69 -4.41
CA ASN A 64 -5.36 -14.02 -3.88
C ASN A 64 -4.66 -14.96 -4.89
N ALA A 65 -3.39 -15.22 -4.59
CA ALA A 65 -2.45 -16.23 -5.12
C ALA A 65 -2.21 -16.35 -6.64
N LEU A 66 -3.22 -16.44 -7.51
CA LEU A 66 -2.99 -16.80 -8.92
C LEU A 66 -2.19 -15.73 -9.67
N ARG A 67 -2.55 -14.46 -9.48
CA ARG A 67 -1.85 -13.33 -10.09
C ARG A 67 -0.41 -13.19 -9.59
N CYS A 68 -0.19 -13.44 -8.30
CA CYS A 68 1.16 -13.48 -7.71
C CYS A 68 2.01 -14.57 -8.38
N ARG A 69 1.49 -15.80 -8.52
CA ARG A 69 2.21 -16.90 -9.19
C ARG A 69 2.56 -16.59 -10.65
N LEU A 70 1.65 -15.91 -11.36
CA LEU A 70 1.87 -15.46 -12.74
C LEU A 70 3.04 -14.46 -12.82
N ASP A 71 3.07 -13.47 -11.94
CA ASP A 71 4.13 -12.46 -11.92
C ASP A 71 5.49 -13.09 -11.56
N MET A 72 5.53 -14.05 -10.61
CA MET A 72 6.75 -14.81 -10.32
C MET A 72 7.28 -15.54 -11.55
N ALA A 73 6.40 -16.18 -12.30
CA ALA A 73 6.78 -16.99 -13.45
C ALA A 73 7.24 -16.13 -14.64
N THR A 74 6.57 -15.01 -14.90
CA THR A 74 6.84 -14.14 -16.08
C THR A 74 8.09 -13.27 -15.96
N ARG A 75 8.65 -13.09 -14.76
CA ARG A 75 9.73 -12.13 -14.52
C ARG A 75 11.13 -12.74 -14.46
N HIS A 76 11.30 -14.04 -14.67
CA HIS A 76 12.58 -14.76 -14.56
C HIS A 76 13.41 -14.31 -13.35
N LEU A 77 12.78 -14.25 -12.18
CA LEU A 77 13.37 -13.74 -10.95
C LEU A 77 14.49 -14.65 -10.45
N ASP A 78 15.57 -14.06 -9.96
CA ASP A 78 16.69 -14.78 -9.36
C ASP A 78 16.34 -15.28 -7.96
N ALA A 79 15.56 -14.49 -7.22
CA ALA A 79 14.93 -14.88 -5.97
C ALA A 79 13.63 -14.10 -5.75
N SER A 80 12.74 -14.65 -4.91
CA SER A 80 11.47 -14.01 -4.61
C SER A 80 10.89 -14.50 -3.29
N VAL A 81 10.16 -13.61 -2.62
CA VAL A 81 9.38 -13.89 -1.41
C VAL A 81 8.01 -13.25 -1.54
N CYS A 82 7.05 -13.73 -0.74
CA CYS A 82 5.68 -13.28 -0.78
C CYS A 82 5.16 -13.04 0.64
N TYR A 83 4.84 -11.79 0.94
CA TYR A 83 4.10 -11.41 2.13
C TYR A 83 2.62 -11.70 1.91
N GLN A 84 2.03 -12.49 2.80
CA GLN A 84 0.62 -12.88 2.71
C GLN A 84 -0.21 -12.05 3.68
N HIS A 85 -1.31 -11.51 3.18
CA HIS A 85 -2.30 -10.79 3.97
C HIS A 85 -3.70 -11.33 3.64
N PRO A 86 -4.67 -11.30 4.57
CA PRO A 86 -6.05 -11.73 4.29
C PRO A 86 -6.68 -11.08 3.05
N TYR A 87 -6.20 -9.89 2.70
CA TYR A 87 -6.72 -9.05 1.64
C TYR A 87 -5.94 -9.13 0.32
N GLY A 88 -4.72 -9.69 0.33
CA GLY A 88 -3.85 -9.69 -0.83
C GLY A 88 -2.44 -10.13 -0.50
N ASN A 89 -1.59 -10.17 -1.51
CA ASN A 89 -0.22 -10.61 -1.39
C ASN A 89 0.72 -9.54 -1.94
N ILE A 90 1.81 -9.27 -1.23
CA ILE A 90 2.88 -8.41 -1.71
C ILE A 90 4.06 -9.30 -2.07
N MET A 91 4.46 -9.21 -3.33
CA MET A 91 5.58 -9.97 -3.88
C MET A 91 6.81 -9.08 -3.95
N LEU A 92 7.90 -9.57 -3.38
CA LEU A 92 9.23 -9.01 -3.51
C LEU A 92 10.08 -9.98 -4.34
N GLY A 93 10.82 -9.45 -5.31
CA GLY A 93 11.70 -10.26 -6.16
C GLY A 93 13.01 -9.56 -6.45
N VAL A 94 14.04 -10.32 -6.79
CA VAL A 94 15.31 -9.83 -7.28
C VAL A 94 15.44 -10.18 -8.75
N MET A 95 15.92 -9.24 -9.56
CA MET A 95 16.30 -9.51 -10.93
C MET A 95 17.54 -8.72 -11.36
N HIS A 96 18.30 -9.32 -12.27
CA HIS A 96 19.38 -8.65 -12.99
C HIS A 96 18.90 -7.95 -14.29
N PRO A 97 19.40 -6.75 -14.60
CA PRO A 97 18.98 -5.97 -15.78
C PRO A 97 19.28 -6.67 -17.12
N GLY A 98 20.25 -7.59 -17.18
CA GLY A 98 20.49 -8.42 -18.38
C GLY A 98 19.31 -9.32 -18.80
N LYS A 99 18.39 -9.61 -17.86
CA LYS A 99 17.15 -10.38 -18.06
C LYS A 99 15.92 -9.47 -18.30
N GLU A 100 16.10 -8.15 -18.32
CA GLU A 100 15.04 -7.13 -18.41
C GLU A 100 14.46 -6.95 -19.83
N ARG A 101 14.87 -7.77 -20.81
CA ARG A 101 14.48 -7.64 -22.24
C ARG A 101 12.96 -7.56 -22.48
N HIS A 102 12.14 -7.91 -21.49
CA HIS A 102 10.69 -8.06 -21.58
C HIS A 102 9.88 -6.87 -21.03
N LEU A 103 10.52 -5.81 -20.50
CA LEU A 103 9.79 -4.73 -19.83
C LEU A 103 9.16 -3.68 -20.77
N GLN A 104 9.66 -3.54 -22.00
CA GLN A 104 9.12 -2.63 -23.02
C GLN A 104 9.22 -3.17 -24.45
N ALA A 105 9.41 -4.48 -24.62
CA ALA A 105 9.51 -5.05 -25.96
C ALA A 105 8.14 -5.05 -26.63
N ARG A 106 8.05 -4.32 -27.74
CA ARG A 106 7.00 -4.54 -28.74
C ARG A 106 7.10 -6.00 -29.18
N PHE A 107 6.08 -6.79 -28.89
CA PHE A 107 6.10 -8.20 -29.27
C PHE A 107 5.90 -8.28 -30.79
N THR A 108 6.95 -8.62 -31.54
CA THR A 108 6.85 -8.84 -32.98
C THR A 108 7.15 -10.31 -33.26
N ASP A 109 6.39 -10.95 -34.17
CA ASP A 109 6.49 -12.39 -34.46
C ASP A 109 6.13 -13.34 -33.29
N TYR A 110 5.13 -12.95 -32.48
CA TYR A 110 4.58 -13.82 -31.44
C TYR A 110 3.27 -14.46 -31.89
N HIS A 111 3.06 -15.70 -31.49
CA HIS A 111 1.76 -16.37 -31.55
C HIS A 111 0.99 -16.11 -30.25
N ILE A 112 -0.30 -15.83 -30.39
CA ILE A 112 -1.19 -15.49 -29.28
C ILE A 112 -2.13 -16.66 -29.03
N TYR A 113 -2.14 -17.14 -27.79
CA TYR A 113 -2.99 -18.24 -27.36
C TYR A 113 -3.83 -17.84 -26.16
N VAL A 114 -5.01 -18.44 -26.06
CA VAL A 114 -5.91 -18.30 -24.91
C VAL A 114 -6.17 -19.66 -24.32
N GLN A 115 -6.21 -19.72 -23.00
CA GLN A 115 -6.60 -20.89 -22.23
C GLN A 115 -7.63 -20.47 -21.16
N PRO A 116 -8.88 -20.95 -21.24
CA PRO A 116 -9.78 -20.92 -20.10
C PRO A 116 -9.18 -21.80 -19.01
N ALA A 117 -9.11 -21.33 -17.76
CA ALA A 117 -8.49 -22.12 -16.71
C ALA A 117 -9.11 -21.83 -15.34
N ALA A 118 -9.58 -22.87 -14.65
CA ALA A 118 -9.87 -22.76 -13.22
C ALA A 118 -8.59 -22.34 -12.46
N ALA A 119 -8.72 -21.55 -11.39
CA ALA A 119 -7.57 -20.91 -10.75
C ALA A 119 -6.45 -21.89 -10.32
N LYS A 120 -6.81 -23.11 -9.90
CA LYS A 120 -5.85 -24.16 -9.53
C LYS A 120 -5.10 -24.75 -10.74
N ALA A 121 -5.79 -24.99 -11.85
CA ALA A 121 -5.21 -25.49 -13.09
C ALA A 121 -4.38 -24.42 -13.81
N ALA A 122 -4.81 -23.15 -13.73
CA ALA A 122 -4.05 -22.00 -14.19
C ALA A 122 -2.68 -21.95 -13.49
N ALA A 123 -2.64 -22.06 -12.15
CA ALA A 123 -1.40 -22.04 -11.39
C ALA A 123 -0.40 -23.15 -11.77
N GLN A 124 -0.88 -24.37 -12.06
CA GLN A 124 -0.03 -25.47 -12.51
C GLN A 124 0.48 -25.25 -13.95
N SER A 125 -0.37 -24.69 -14.80
CA SER A 125 -0.02 -24.37 -16.19
C SER A 125 1.08 -23.30 -16.25
N LEU A 126 1.04 -22.32 -15.35
CA LEU A 126 2.00 -21.21 -15.28
C LEU A 126 3.45 -21.68 -15.09
N GLY A 127 3.71 -22.61 -14.18
CA GLY A 127 5.07 -23.06 -13.90
C GLY A 127 5.75 -23.76 -15.09
N ARG A 128 4.98 -24.39 -15.98
CA ARG A 128 5.52 -25.07 -17.18
C ARG A 128 5.51 -24.18 -18.42
N ALA A 129 4.52 -23.31 -18.55
CA ALA A 129 4.36 -22.44 -19.70
C ALA A 129 5.33 -21.24 -19.67
N ALA A 130 5.69 -20.75 -18.48
CA ALA A 130 6.48 -19.53 -18.32
C ALA A 130 7.91 -19.64 -18.89
N ASP A 131 8.47 -20.84 -18.98
CA ASP A 131 9.78 -21.04 -19.61
C ASP A 131 9.74 -20.83 -21.14
N PHE A 132 8.55 -20.83 -21.75
CA PHE A 132 8.37 -20.77 -23.21
C PHE A 132 7.56 -19.57 -23.68
N ALA A 133 6.81 -18.93 -22.78
CA ALA A 133 5.97 -17.78 -23.08
C ALA A 133 6.55 -16.50 -22.47
N ASP A 134 7.08 -15.63 -23.33
CA ASP A 134 7.71 -14.37 -22.91
C ASP A 134 6.74 -13.38 -22.27
N HIS A 135 5.43 -13.53 -22.52
CA HIS A 135 4.42 -12.76 -21.81
C HIS A 135 3.16 -13.59 -21.56
N ILE A 136 2.65 -13.50 -20.34
CA ILE A 136 1.42 -14.17 -19.92
C ILE A 136 0.58 -13.13 -19.18
N ALA A 137 -0.70 -13.00 -19.56
CA ALA A 137 -1.64 -12.09 -18.91
C ALA A 137 -2.86 -12.87 -18.41
N MET A 138 -3.28 -12.59 -17.17
CA MET A 138 -4.48 -13.19 -16.59
C MET A 138 -5.74 -12.56 -17.18
N ILE A 139 -6.73 -13.38 -17.52
CA ILE A 139 -8.09 -12.95 -17.90
C ILE A 139 -8.98 -13.22 -16.69
N THR A 140 -9.64 -12.19 -16.15
CA THR A 140 -10.54 -12.33 -14.99
C THR A 140 -11.81 -11.51 -15.18
N GLU A 141 -12.96 -12.17 -15.17
CA GLU A 141 -14.29 -11.55 -15.33
C GLU A 141 -14.37 -10.61 -16.56
N GLU A 142 -13.63 -10.96 -17.60
CA GLU A 142 -13.51 -10.21 -18.84
C GLU A 142 -13.39 -11.16 -20.03
N THR A 143 -13.45 -10.62 -21.23
CA THR A 143 -13.31 -11.40 -22.46
C THR A 143 -11.84 -11.46 -22.89
N PRO A 144 -11.42 -12.50 -23.64
CA PRO A 144 -10.08 -12.53 -24.22
C PRO A 144 -9.77 -11.30 -25.08
N TRP A 145 -10.75 -10.79 -25.81
CA TRP A 145 -10.61 -9.55 -26.59
C TRP A 145 -10.29 -8.34 -25.72
N GLU A 146 -11.01 -8.17 -24.60
CA GLU A 146 -10.78 -7.05 -23.68
C GLU A 146 -9.35 -7.09 -23.10
N ARG A 147 -8.93 -8.25 -22.58
CA ARG A 147 -7.58 -8.41 -22.04
C ARG A 147 -6.51 -8.19 -23.10
N LEU A 148 -6.71 -8.73 -24.30
CA LEU A 148 -5.79 -8.52 -25.42
C LEU A 148 -5.65 -7.04 -25.77
N CYS A 149 -6.75 -6.28 -25.85
CA CYS A 149 -6.68 -4.85 -26.13
C CYS A 149 -5.87 -4.09 -25.07
N ARG A 150 -6.02 -4.44 -23.78
CA ARG A 150 -5.23 -3.86 -22.68
C ARG A 150 -3.74 -4.14 -22.84
N VAL A 151 -3.37 -5.39 -23.06
CA VAL A 151 -1.97 -5.80 -23.27
C VAL A 151 -1.36 -5.12 -24.49
N CYS A 152 -2.09 -5.09 -25.62
CA CYS A 152 -1.64 -4.44 -26.85
C CYS A 152 -1.42 -2.93 -26.66
N VAL A 153 -2.33 -2.24 -25.96
CA VAL A 153 -2.18 -0.81 -25.65
C VAL A 153 -0.97 -0.56 -24.73
N ALA A 154 -0.83 -1.37 -23.66
CA ALA A 154 0.23 -1.24 -22.67
C ALA A 154 1.63 -1.50 -23.26
N THR A 155 1.74 -2.44 -24.19
CA THR A 155 3.03 -2.82 -24.83
C THR A 155 3.24 -2.18 -26.19
N ASN A 156 2.30 -1.35 -26.66
CA ASN A 156 2.31 -0.74 -28.00
C ASN A 156 2.47 -1.79 -29.13
N THR A 157 1.88 -2.97 -28.92
CA THR A 157 1.96 -4.13 -29.80
C THR A 157 0.68 -4.24 -30.62
N GLY A 158 0.79 -4.35 -31.94
CA GLY A 158 -0.35 -4.68 -32.79
C GLY A 158 -0.58 -6.18 -32.88
N GLY A 159 -1.71 -6.58 -33.45
CA GLY A 159 -1.99 -7.99 -33.70
C GLY A 159 -2.92 -8.22 -34.87
N HIS A 160 -2.81 -9.41 -35.46
CA HIS A 160 -3.74 -9.93 -36.45
C HIS A 160 -4.44 -11.17 -35.88
N ILE A 161 -5.73 -11.03 -35.60
CA ILE A 161 -6.56 -11.96 -34.84
C ILE A 161 -7.55 -12.61 -35.80
N THR A 162 -7.56 -13.94 -35.84
CA THR A 162 -8.30 -14.73 -36.85
C THR A 162 -9.25 -15.76 -36.24
N THR A 163 -9.67 -15.56 -35.00
CA THR A 163 -10.52 -16.51 -34.26
C THR A 163 -11.99 -16.07 -34.26
N SER A 164 -12.88 -17.03 -34.02
CA SER A 164 -14.32 -16.75 -34.02
C SER A 164 -14.75 -15.77 -32.94
N HIS A 165 -15.83 -15.04 -33.23
CA HIS A 165 -16.46 -14.09 -32.33
C HIS A 165 -16.80 -14.74 -30.98
N GLN A 166 -17.38 -15.95 -31.01
CA GLN A 166 -17.77 -16.68 -29.80
C GLN A 166 -16.58 -16.91 -28.86
N ARG A 167 -15.38 -17.19 -29.37
CA ARG A 167 -14.21 -17.42 -28.50
C ARG A 167 -13.64 -16.13 -27.93
N LEU A 168 -13.70 -15.03 -28.67
CA LEU A 168 -13.10 -13.74 -28.26
C LEU A 168 -13.96 -12.91 -27.31
N PHE A 169 -15.28 -12.98 -27.48
CA PHE A 169 -16.22 -12.07 -26.81
C PHE A 169 -17.05 -12.75 -25.72
N THR A 170 -16.84 -14.05 -25.47
CA THR A 170 -17.41 -14.71 -24.30
C THR A 170 -16.56 -14.40 -23.06
N PRO A 171 -17.17 -13.84 -21.98
CA PRO A 171 -16.47 -13.61 -20.72
C PRO A 171 -15.97 -14.91 -20.11
N MET A 172 -14.81 -14.85 -19.46
CA MET A 172 -14.26 -15.95 -18.68
C MET A 172 -14.16 -15.56 -17.22
N ASP A 173 -14.52 -16.47 -16.32
CA ASP A 173 -14.29 -16.28 -14.88
C ASP A 173 -12.78 -16.17 -14.61
N ASN A 174 -12.02 -17.11 -15.19
CA ASN A 174 -10.56 -17.14 -15.14
C ASN A 174 -9.97 -17.73 -16.43
N GLY A 175 -8.88 -17.14 -16.90
CA GLY A 175 -8.14 -17.62 -18.06
C GLY A 175 -6.74 -17.02 -18.15
N LEU A 176 -5.96 -17.50 -19.11
CA LEU A 176 -4.60 -17.05 -19.40
C LEU A 176 -4.48 -16.71 -20.89
N LEU A 177 -3.85 -15.57 -21.16
CA LEU A 177 -3.47 -15.10 -22.49
C LEU A 177 -1.95 -15.21 -22.61
N TYR A 178 -1.47 -15.99 -23.57
CA TYR A 178 -0.05 -16.23 -23.78
C TYR A 178 0.44 -15.56 -25.05
N PHE A 179 1.62 -14.96 -24.99
CA PHE A 179 2.40 -14.50 -26.13
C PHE A 179 3.66 -15.34 -26.20
N VAL A 180 3.74 -16.15 -27.25
CA VAL A 180 4.79 -17.17 -27.41
C VAL A 180 5.60 -16.84 -28.65
N ALA A 181 6.91 -16.68 -28.49
CA ALA A 181 7.79 -16.42 -29.62
C ALA A 181 7.73 -17.61 -30.59
N ARG A 182 7.76 -17.32 -31.90
CA ARG A 182 7.62 -18.36 -32.95
C ARG A 182 8.59 -19.54 -32.81
N HIS A 183 9.80 -19.29 -32.30
CA HIS A 183 10.80 -20.34 -32.09
C HIS A 183 10.49 -21.25 -30.88
N SER A 184 9.74 -20.76 -29.89
CA SER A 184 9.35 -21.50 -28.68
C SER A 184 8.00 -22.22 -28.81
N GLU A 185 7.28 -22.02 -29.93
CA GLU A 185 5.91 -22.54 -30.13
C GLU A 185 5.80 -24.06 -29.93
N LYS A 186 6.74 -24.83 -30.48
CA LYS A 186 6.70 -26.30 -30.39
C LYS A 186 6.82 -26.76 -28.94
N ALA A 187 7.83 -26.25 -28.23
CA ALA A 187 8.07 -26.59 -26.83
C ALA A 187 6.91 -26.13 -25.93
N PHE A 188 6.35 -24.95 -26.19
CA PHE A 188 5.17 -24.46 -25.48
C PHE A 188 3.95 -25.38 -25.66
N LYS A 189 3.66 -25.82 -26.89
CA LYS A 189 2.53 -26.74 -27.16
C LYS A 189 2.72 -28.10 -26.48
N GLU A 190 3.94 -28.63 -26.47
CA GLU A 190 4.28 -29.85 -25.76
C GLU A 190 4.08 -29.70 -24.24
N ALA A 191 4.53 -28.58 -23.66
CA ALA A 191 4.32 -28.26 -22.25
C ALA A 191 2.83 -28.10 -21.91
N ALA A 192 2.06 -27.51 -22.83
CA ALA A 192 0.62 -27.27 -22.67
C ALA A 192 -0.26 -28.51 -22.86
N ALA A 193 0.27 -29.60 -23.42
CA ALA A 193 -0.49 -30.82 -23.69
C ALA A 193 -1.02 -31.51 -22.41
N VAL A 194 -0.44 -31.19 -21.25
CA VAL A 194 -0.79 -31.79 -19.95
C VAL A 194 -1.79 -30.91 -19.18
N PHE A 195 -2.22 -29.78 -19.74
CA PHE A 195 -3.14 -28.87 -19.07
C PHE A 195 -4.59 -29.38 -19.12
N ASP A 196 -5.34 -29.17 -18.03
CA ASP A 196 -6.74 -29.65 -17.89
C ASP A 196 -7.71 -29.04 -18.92
N HIS A 197 -7.38 -27.88 -19.49
CA HIS A 197 -8.21 -27.17 -20.47
C HIS A 197 -7.43 -26.89 -21.75
N SER A 198 -8.09 -27.11 -22.89
CA SER A 198 -7.52 -26.94 -24.21
C SER A 198 -7.16 -25.48 -24.50
N LEU A 199 -5.89 -25.28 -24.81
CA LEU A 199 -5.34 -24.06 -25.39
C LEU A 199 -5.86 -23.88 -26.82
N TYR A 200 -6.20 -22.65 -27.21
CA TYR A 200 -6.51 -22.33 -28.60
C TYR A 200 -5.76 -21.09 -29.10
N PHE A 201 -5.34 -21.15 -30.35
CA PHE A 201 -4.67 -20.06 -31.05
C PHE A 201 -5.69 -19.01 -31.46
N ILE A 202 -5.37 -17.73 -31.25
CA ILE A 202 -6.25 -16.62 -31.63
C ILE A 202 -5.67 -15.70 -32.69
N GLY A 203 -4.35 -15.66 -32.87
CA GLY A 203 -3.72 -14.75 -33.82
C GLY A 203 -2.23 -14.56 -33.59
N LYS A 204 -1.66 -13.55 -34.24
CA LYS A 204 -0.23 -13.23 -34.15
C LYS A 204 -0.03 -11.75 -33.86
N THR A 205 1.09 -11.40 -33.26
CA THR A 205 1.47 -9.99 -33.12
C THR A 205 2.05 -9.46 -34.42
N VAL A 206 1.87 -8.17 -34.66
CA VAL A 206 2.40 -7.48 -35.85
C VAL A 206 3.18 -6.22 -35.47
N ALA A 207 4.11 -5.83 -36.33
CA ALA A 207 4.97 -4.67 -36.13
C ALA A 207 4.29 -3.32 -36.39
N HIS A 208 2.99 -3.28 -36.68
CA HIS A 208 2.22 -2.03 -36.86
C HIS A 208 1.34 -1.79 -35.63
N PRO A 209 1.10 -0.55 -35.18
CA PRO A 209 0.29 -0.27 -34.00
C PRO A 209 -1.21 -0.35 -34.33
N ILE A 210 -1.63 -1.46 -34.93
CA ILE A 210 -2.99 -1.75 -35.36
C ILE A 210 -3.35 -3.15 -34.87
N LEU A 211 -4.55 -3.28 -34.31
CA LEU A 211 -5.16 -4.55 -33.97
C LEU A 211 -6.24 -4.86 -35.01
N SER A 212 -5.99 -5.84 -35.88
CA SER A 212 -6.96 -6.30 -36.88
C SER A 212 -7.67 -7.55 -36.39
N LEU A 213 -9.00 -7.56 -36.46
CA LEU A 213 -9.86 -8.70 -36.21
C LEU A 213 -10.46 -9.15 -37.55
N ASP A 214 -10.10 -10.34 -38.01
CA ASP A 214 -10.57 -10.96 -39.23
C ASP A 214 -11.32 -12.25 -38.89
N ASN A 215 -12.64 -12.20 -38.91
CA ASN A 215 -13.48 -13.32 -38.48
C ASN A 215 -14.77 -13.42 -39.32
N GLU A 216 -15.73 -14.23 -38.86
CA GLU A 216 -17.03 -14.41 -39.53
C GLU A 216 -17.86 -13.13 -39.66
N ASP A 217 -17.60 -12.09 -38.86
CA ASP A 217 -18.25 -10.78 -38.95
C ASP A 217 -17.55 -9.83 -39.96
N GLY A 218 -16.37 -10.20 -40.47
CA GLY A 218 -15.57 -9.43 -41.43
C GLY A 218 -14.19 -9.02 -40.91
N LEU A 219 -13.56 -8.05 -41.61
CA LEU A 219 -12.29 -7.44 -41.23
C LEU A 219 -12.52 -6.10 -40.55
N LEU A 220 -12.04 -5.96 -39.31
CA LEU A 220 -12.00 -4.71 -38.56
C LEU A 220 -10.55 -4.37 -38.21
N GLU A 221 -10.09 -3.18 -38.59
CA GLU A 221 -8.77 -2.67 -38.23
C GLU A 221 -8.89 -1.52 -37.22
N VAL A 222 -8.28 -1.69 -36.05
CA VAL A 222 -8.34 -0.70 -34.97
C VAL A 222 -6.95 -0.18 -34.65
N PRO A 223 -6.67 1.12 -34.89
CA PRO A 223 -5.44 1.75 -34.41
C PRO A 223 -5.35 1.70 -32.87
N LEU A 224 -4.17 1.43 -32.32
CA LEU A 224 -3.98 1.42 -30.86
C LEU A 224 -4.25 2.78 -30.21
N SER A 225 -4.11 3.89 -30.96
CA SER A 225 -4.50 5.23 -30.49
C SER A 225 -6.00 5.33 -30.20
N THR A 226 -6.85 4.70 -31.01
CA THR A 226 -8.29 4.62 -30.80
C THR A 226 -8.60 3.84 -29.52
N LEU A 227 -7.95 2.69 -29.32
CA LEU A 227 -8.10 1.91 -28.09
C LEU A 227 -7.63 2.68 -26.85
N ARG A 228 -6.53 3.44 -26.94
CA ARG A 228 -6.06 4.33 -25.85
C ARG A 228 -7.10 5.40 -25.51
N ALA A 229 -7.70 6.04 -26.50
CA ALA A 229 -8.74 7.05 -26.28
C ALA A 229 -9.97 6.44 -25.58
N LEU A 230 -10.39 5.24 -26.01
CA LEU A 230 -11.49 4.50 -25.38
C LEU A 230 -11.19 4.13 -23.92
N GLN A 231 -9.98 3.63 -23.63
CA GLN A 231 -9.54 3.33 -22.27
C GLN A 231 -9.49 4.58 -21.38
N GLN A 232 -9.06 5.72 -21.91
CA GLN A 232 -9.05 6.98 -21.16
C GLN A 232 -10.46 7.42 -20.76
N VAL A 233 -11.45 7.28 -21.65
CA VAL A 233 -12.85 7.59 -21.30
C VAL A 233 -13.41 6.60 -20.30
N GLN A 234 -13.13 5.31 -20.46
CA GLN A 234 -13.51 4.29 -19.48
C GLN A 234 -13.00 4.63 -18.07
N ASN A 235 -11.76 5.11 -17.95
CA ASN A 235 -11.13 5.43 -16.68
C ASN A 235 -11.51 6.81 -16.12
N LYS A 236 -12.15 7.69 -16.92
CA LYS A 236 -12.52 9.06 -16.52
C LYS A 236 -14.03 9.30 -16.50
N ALA A 237 -14.83 8.27 -16.72
CA ALA A 237 -16.28 8.41 -16.78
C ALA A 237 -16.82 8.97 -15.46
N PRO A 238 -17.61 10.05 -15.49
CA PRO A 238 -18.16 10.66 -14.30
C PRO A 238 -19.27 9.76 -13.74
N PHE A 239 -19.01 9.12 -12.61
CA PHE A 239 -20.06 8.54 -11.78
C PHE A 239 -20.57 9.60 -10.79
N PRO A 240 -21.85 9.54 -10.37
CA PRO A 240 -22.37 10.47 -9.38
C PRO A 240 -21.50 10.40 -8.13
N LYS A 241 -20.98 11.56 -7.68
CA LYS A 241 -20.24 11.62 -6.42
C LYS A 241 -21.22 11.40 -5.28
N THR A 242 -21.08 10.30 -4.57
CA THR A 242 -21.68 10.17 -3.24
C THR A 242 -20.74 10.90 -2.30
N TYR A 243 -21.14 12.06 -1.78
CA TYR A 243 -20.33 12.77 -0.80
C TYR A 243 -20.25 11.89 0.46
N PHE A 244 -19.04 11.55 0.89
CA PHE A 244 -18.83 11.03 2.24
C PHE A 244 -19.41 12.08 3.21
N ASN A 245 -20.42 11.71 4.00
CA ASN A 245 -20.92 12.59 5.04
C ASN A 245 -19.74 12.90 5.97
N ILE A 246 -19.44 14.19 6.12
CA ILE A 246 -18.50 14.66 7.12
C ILE A 246 -19.32 14.73 8.41
N ASP A 247 -19.40 13.62 9.13
CA ASP A 247 -19.83 13.68 10.51
C ASP A 247 -18.80 14.55 11.27
N THR A 248 -19.29 15.50 12.06
CA THR A 248 -18.44 16.31 12.92
C THR A 248 -17.88 15.43 14.02
N ASN A 249 -16.61 15.65 14.42
CA ASN A 249 -16.02 14.95 15.56
C ASN A 249 -16.97 14.99 16.77
N GLU A 250 -17.50 13.83 17.16
CA GLU A 250 -18.23 13.74 18.42
C GLU A 250 -17.24 13.86 19.56
N THR A 251 -17.52 14.77 20.50
CA THR A 251 -16.74 14.88 21.72
C THR A 251 -17.02 13.64 22.55
N THR A 252 -16.09 12.69 22.58
CA THR A 252 -16.19 11.52 23.45
C THR A 252 -15.99 12.00 24.88
N ALA A 253 -17.08 12.18 25.63
CA ALA A 253 -17.02 12.62 27.02
C ALA A 253 -16.55 11.45 27.89
N PHE A 254 -15.32 11.53 28.39
CA PHE A 254 -14.83 10.61 29.42
C PHE A 254 -15.14 11.19 30.80
N ASP A 255 -15.53 10.30 31.72
CA ASP A 255 -15.80 10.65 33.11
C ASP A 255 -14.56 11.31 33.75
N GLU A 256 -14.74 12.31 34.61
CA GLU A 256 -13.65 13.05 35.28
C GLU A 256 -13.02 12.26 36.45
N LYS A 257 -13.41 11.00 36.63
CA LYS A 257 -12.86 10.11 37.67
C LYS A 257 -11.34 10.01 37.59
N PRO A 258 -10.62 9.75 38.70
CA PRO A 258 -9.19 9.49 38.64
C PRO A 258 -8.85 8.34 37.68
N LEU A 259 -7.69 8.42 37.03
CA LEU A 259 -7.14 7.33 36.23
C LEU A 259 -6.93 6.09 37.10
N THR A 260 -7.23 4.91 36.58
CA THR A 260 -6.97 3.65 37.30
C THR A 260 -5.88 2.82 36.60
N PRO A 261 -5.02 2.09 37.33
CA PRO A 261 -4.04 1.21 36.70
C PRO A 261 -4.65 0.16 35.76
N GLY A 262 -5.89 -0.28 36.03
CA GLY A 262 -6.61 -1.24 35.18
C GLY A 262 -6.94 -0.71 33.78
N GLU A 263 -7.16 0.59 33.62
CA GLU A 263 -7.40 1.20 32.30
C GLU A 263 -6.17 1.03 31.38
N VAL A 264 -4.96 1.12 31.94
CA VAL A 264 -3.71 0.96 31.20
C VAL A 264 -3.54 -0.50 30.75
N ASP A 265 -3.83 -1.45 31.62
CA ASP A 265 -3.77 -2.89 31.28
C ASP A 265 -4.73 -3.26 30.15
N VAL A 266 -5.95 -2.72 30.17
CA VAL A 266 -6.95 -2.94 29.11
C VAL A 266 -6.46 -2.36 27.78
N LEU A 267 -5.93 -1.13 27.78
CA LEU A 267 -5.35 -0.52 26.58
C LEU A 267 -4.18 -1.34 26.02
N LEU A 268 -3.24 -1.76 26.86
CA LEU A 268 -2.08 -2.51 26.41
C LEU A 268 -2.48 -3.87 25.80
N THR A 269 -3.39 -4.59 26.45
CA THR A 269 -3.93 -5.86 25.92
C THR A 269 -4.60 -5.66 24.56
N PHE A 270 -5.34 -4.55 24.40
CA PHE A 270 -5.96 -4.18 23.14
C PHE A 270 -4.92 -3.89 22.06
N LEU A 271 -3.88 -3.12 22.37
CA LEU A 271 -2.78 -2.82 21.44
C LEU A 271 -1.99 -4.07 21.03
N ASP A 272 -1.72 -4.97 21.97
CA ASP A 272 -1.01 -6.23 21.69
C ASP A 272 -1.81 -7.08 20.71
N THR A 273 -3.12 -7.20 20.91
CA THR A 273 -4.02 -7.91 19.99
C THR A 273 -3.95 -7.30 18.59
N GLU A 274 -4.02 -5.98 18.46
CA GLU A 274 -3.94 -5.32 17.17
C GLU A 274 -2.56 -5.46 16.49
N ASN A 275 -1.47 -5.43 17.26
CA ASN A 275 -0.12 -5.59 16.73
C ASN A 275 0.13 -7.02 16.24
N MET A 276 -0.46 -8.03 16.91
CA MET A 276 -0.38 -9.43 16.48
C MET A 276 -1.08 -9.66 15.14
N GLU A 277 -2.20 -8.97 14.87
CA GLU A 277 -2.90 -9.05 13.57
C GLU A 277 -2.06 -8.49 12.41
N HIS A 278 -1.15 -7.56 12.70
CA HIS A 278 -0.40 -6.79 11.71
C HIS A 278 1.08 -6.73 12.09
N SER A 279 1.67 -7.88 12.37
CA SER A 279 3.09 -7.96 12.72
C SER A 279 3.97 -7.76 11.47
N PRO A 280 5.01 -6.92 11.55
CA PRO A 280 5.95 -6.77 10.44
C PRO A 280 6.74 -8.05 10.17
N GLU A 281 7.09 -8.27 8.91
CA GLU A 281 7.91 -9.41 8.48
C GLU A 281 9.23 -8.96 7.86
N SER A 282 10.30 -9.72 8.08
CA SER A 282 11.63 -9.45 7.53
C SER A 282 12.01 -10.53 6.52
N TYR A 283 12.72 -10.12 5.47
CA TYR A 283 13.01 -10.91 4.29
C TYR A 283 14.46 -10.75 3.88
N THR A 284 15.19 -11.87 3.89
CA THR A 284 16.53 -11.96 3.33
C THR A 284 16.44 -12.48 1.90
N LEU A 285 16.74 -11.61 0.94
CA LEU A 285 16.84 -12.00 -0.47
C LEU A 285 18.27 -12.51 -0.75
N SER A 286 18.41 -13.41 -1.73
CA SER A 286 19.73 -13.95 -2.11
C SER A 286 20.62 -12.89 -2.75
N GLY A 287 21.91 -13.19 -2.91
CA GLY A 287 22.85 -12.31 -3.62
C GLY A 287 23.51 -11.21 -2.77
N GLY A 288 23.42 -11.28 -1.44
CA GLY A 288 24.05 -10.31 -0.54
C GLY A 288 23.30 -8.98 -0.39
N LEU A 289 22.04 -8.94 -0.82
CA LEU A 289 21.16 -7.79 -0.66
C LEU A 289 20.85 -7.50 0.82
N PRO A 290 20.60 -6.22 1.18
CA PRO A 290 20.18 -5.87 2.53
C PRO A 290 18.85 -6.54 2.87
N GLU A 291 18.69 -6.88 4.15
CA GLU A 291 17.41 -7.37 4.67
C GLU A 291 16.33 -6.31 4.45
N LEU A 292 15.21 -6.75 3.85
CA LEU A 292 14.04 -5.92 3.65
C LEU A 292 13.01 -6.27 4.71
N ARG A 293 12.29 -5.26 5.19
CA ARG A 293 11.19 -5.41 6.13
C ARG A 293 9.91 -4.86 5.51
N ILE A 294 8.79 -5.55 5.73
CA ILE A 294 7.46 -5.05 5.38
C ILE A 294 6.74 -4.70 6.69
N ASP A 295 6.49 -3.41 6.91
CA ASP A 295 5.72 -2.91 8.06
C ASP A 295 4.29 -2.55 7.61
N PRO A 296 3.26 -3.29 8.06
CA PRO A 296 1.86 -2.97 7.79
C PRO A 296 1.33 -1.88 8.75
N TYR A 297 0.52 -0.96 8.21
CA TYR A 297 -0.14 0.12 8.93
C TYR A 297 -1.63 0.19 8.54
N PRO A 298 -2.52 -0.50 9.28
CA PRO A 298 -3.95 -0.35 9.10
C PRO A 298 -4.42 1.05 9.53
N LEU A 299 -5.32 1.66 8.76
CA LEU A 299 -6.02 2.88 9.16
C LEU A 299 -7.01 2.53 10.29
N LYS A 300 -6.69 2.96 11.51
CA LYS A 300 -7.56 2.79 12.68
C LYS A 300 -7.74 4.14 13.36
N GLY A 301 -8.95 4.44 13.81
CA GLY A 301 -9.24 5.64 14.59
C GLY A 301 -9.35 6.95 13.79
N LEU A 302 -8.88 6.96 12.55
CA LEU A 302 -8.93 8.11 11.65
C LEU A 302 -10.01 7.94 10.59
N ALA A 303 -10.64 9.07 10.22
CA ALA A 303 -11.65 9.11 9.18
C ALA A 303 -11.10 8.72 7.82
N PHE A 304 -11.89 7.95 7.07
CA PHE A 304 -11.63 7.63 5.67
C PHE A 304 -11.89 8.86 4.78
N SER A 305 -11.00 9.84 4.89
CA SER A 305 -11.08 11.18 4.30
C SER A 305 -9.69 11.63 3.85
N GLU A 306 -9.60 12.71 3.06
CA GLU A 306 -8.30 13.23 2.58
C GLU A 306 -7.33 13.51 3.72
N ASN A 307 -7.77 14.25 4.75
CA ASN A 307 -6.94 14.58 5.91
C ASN A 307 -6.61 13.34 6.77
N GLY A 308 -7.56 12.43 6.96
CA GLY A 308 -7.33 11.21 7.74
C GLY A 308 -6.31 10.28 7.06
N VAL A 309 -6.45 10.07 5.76
CA VAL A 309 -5.50 9.27 4.95
C VAL A 309 -4.14 9.96 4.86
N GLN A 310 -4.11 11.29 4.72
CA GLN A 310 -2.87 12.06 4.72
C GLN A 310 -2.13 11.92 6.06
N LEU A 311 -2.81 12.16 7.19
CA LEU A 311 -2.22 12.02 8.52
C LEU A 311 -1.73 10.58 8.76
N HIS A 312 -2.54 9.57 8.41
CA HIS A 312 -2.16 8.17 8.54
C HIS A 312 -0.86 7.84 7.80
N THR A 313 -0.79 8.26 6.53
CA THR A 313 0.37 8.02 5.66
C THR A 313 1.63 8.68 6.22
N LEU A 314 1.57 9.98 6.54
CA LEU A 314 2.73 10.73 7.02
C LEU A 314 3.17 10.29 8.42
N SER A 315 2.21 9.99 9.29
CA SER A 315 2.49 9.51 10.64
C SER A 315 3.15 8.11 10.62
N ALA A 316 2.72 7.23 9.70
CA ALA A 316 3.36 5.92 9.48
C ALA A 316 4.80 6.05 8.99
N MET A 317 5.06 6.94 8.02
CA MET A 317 6.42 7.21 7.53
C MET A 317 7.31 7.78 8.63
N THR A 318 6.79 8.76 9.36
CA THR A 318 7.53 9.43 10.45
C THR A 318 7.93 8.43 11.52
N ASP A 319 7.03 7.52 11.92
CA ASP A 319 7.33 6.42 12.84
C ASP A 319 8.47 5.53 12.34
N LEU A 320 8.43 5.10 11.07
CA LEU A 320 9.51 4.29 10.49
C LEU A 320 10.86 5.01 10.57
N PHE A 321 10.92 6.28 10.17
CA PHE A 321 12.15 7.07 10.24
C PHE A 321 12.66 7.25 11.68
N ILE A 322 11.77 7.48 12.65
CA ILE A 322 12.14 7.62 14.07
C ILE A 322 12.71 6.30 14.61
N ARG A 323 12.20 5.16 14.15
CA ARG A 323 12.72 3.82 14.47
C ARG A 323 14.02 3.48 13.73
N GLY A 324 14.59 4.40 12.96
CA GLY A 324 15.83 4.19 12.18
C GLY A 324 15.62 3.38 10.90
N LEU A 325 14.37 3.06 10.55
CA LEU A 325 14.02 2.37 9.33
C LEU A 325 13.93 3.38 8.19
N ARG A 326 14.39 2.97 7.01
CA ARG A 326 14.31 3.76 5.79
C ARG A 326 13.33 3.10 4.82
N PRO A 327 12.11 3.66 4.65
CA PRO A 327 11.19 3.16 3.65
C PRO A 327 11.74 3.43 2.25
N ILE A 328 11.74 2.42 1.39
CA ILE A 328 12.19 2.49 -0.01
C ILE A 328 11.02 2.43 -0.99
N ALA A 329 9.87 1.92 -0.55
CA ALA A 329 8.63 1.94 -1.32
C ALA A 329 7.40 1.80 -0.41
N LEU A 330 6.27 2.28 -0.91
CA LEU A 330 4.96 2.13 -0.31
C LEU A 330 4.05 1.33 -1.26
N THR A 331 3.41 0.27 -0.77
CA THR A 331 2.25 -0.36 -1.43
C THR A 331 1.07 -0.33 -0.47
N TRP A 332 -0.15 -0.46 -0.98
CA TRP A 332 -1.34 -0.42 -0.14
C TRP A 332 -2.50 -1.20 -0.72
N TYR A 333 -3.37 -1.63 0.20
CA TYR A 333 -4.64 -2.27 -0.09
C TYR A 333 -5.77 -1.39 0.44
N MET A 334 -6.80 -1.18 -0.37
CA MET A 334 -7.97 -0.40 0.02
C MET A 334 -9.26 -1.14 -0.31
N GLU A 335 -10.04 -1.41 0.72
CA GLU A 335 -11.46 -1.74 0.60
C GLU A 335 -12.25 -0.43 0.57
N THR A 336 -13.24 -0.34 -0.31
CA THR A 336 -14.08 0.86 -0.34
C THR A 336 -15.54 0.59 -0.63
N SER A 337 -16.41 1.35 0.03
CA SER A 337 -17.86 1.45 -0.20
C SER A 337 -18.23 2.23 -1.46
N ALA A 338 -17.28 2.94 -2.07
CA ALA A 338 -17.51 3.73 -3.27
C ALA A 338 -18.06 2.90 -4.45
N GLU A 339 -18.93 3.52 -5.25
CA GLU A 339 -19.51 2.91 -6.45
C GLU A 339 -18.54 2.93 -7.63
N SER A 340 -17.58 3.85 -7.59
CA SER A 340 -16.59 4.06 -8.64
C SER A 340 -15.21 4.46 -8.08
N PRO A 341 -14.11 4.10 -8.76
CA PRO A 341 -12.76 4.54 -8.37
C PRO A 341 -12.58 6.06 -8.35
N GLN A 342 -13.34 6.80 -9.16
CA GLN A 342 -13.26 8.27 -9.26
C GLN A 342 -13.70 8.97 -7.96
N GLU A 343 -14.55 8.34 -7.14
CA GLU A 343 -14.96 8.86 -5.84
C GLU A 343 -13.82 8.87 -4.82
N ILE A 344 -12.88 7.93 -4.93
CA ILE A 344 -11.72 7.79 -4.03
C ILE A 344 -10.41 8.27 -4.64
N GLU A 345 -10.41 8.74 -5.89
CA GLU A 345 -9.23 9.31 -6.56
C GLU A 345 -8.55 10.45 -5.76
N PRO A 346 -9.28 11.34 -5.05
CA PRO A 346 -8.66 12.31 -4.15
C PRO A 346 -7.84 11.66 -3.02
N LEU A 347 -8.35 10.56 -2.43
CA LEU A 347 -7.65 9.82 -1.37
C LEU A 347 -6.37 9.16 -1.90
N ILE A 348 -6.45 8.52 -3.07
CA ILE A 348 -5.29 7.91 -3.76
C ILE A 348 -4.23 8.97 -4.06
N THR A 349 -4.68 10.14 -4.54
CA THR A 349 -3.80 11.28 -4.81
C THR A 349 -3.14 11.77 -3.51
N MET A 350 -3.86 11.81 -2.39
CA MET A 350 -3.29 12.18 -1.09
C MET A 350 -2.23 11.19 -0.62
N ILE A 351 -2.47 9.87 -0.71
CA ILE A 351 -1.44 8.86 -0.36
C ILE A 351 -0.17 9.09 -1.19
N THR A 352 -0.34 9.28 -2.50
CA THR A 352 0.77 9.48 -3.44
C THR A 352 1.55 10.76 -3.15
N LYS A 353 0.85 11.87 -2.90
CA LYS A 353 1.49 13.15 -2.54
C LYS A 353 2.22 13.05 -1.20
N SER A 354 1.62 12.42 -0.19
CA SER A 354 2.24 12.22 1.11
C SER A 354 3.51 11.39 1.02
N ALA A 355 3.49 10.28 0.27
CA ALA A 355 4.68 9.48 0.03
C ALA A 355 5.79 10.27 -0.68
N GLY A 356 5.39 11.08 -1.68
CA GLY A 356 6.29 11.96 -2.42
C GLY A 356 6.94 13.07 -1.59
N LEU A 357 6.39 13.46 -0.43
CA LEU A 357 7.05 14.44 0.47
C LEU A 357 8.36 13.92 1.08
N PHE A 358 8.55 12.59 1.11
CA PHE A 358 9.77 11.94 1.59
C PHE A 358 10.49 11.15 0.47
N ASP A 359 10.20 11.47 -0.80
CA ASP A 359 10.75 10.77 -1.97
C ASP A 359 10.52 9.24 -1.97
N ILE A 360 9.42 8.79 -1.36
CA ILE A 360 9.07 7.36 -1.33
C ILE A 360 8.17 7.03 -2.52
N PRO A 361 8.61 6.19 -3.47
CA PRO A 361 7.79 5.78 -4.59
C PRO A 361 6.64 4.89 -4.11
N VAL A 362 5.45 5.16 -4.64
CA VAL A 362 4.29 4.29 -4.45
C VAL A 362 4.35 3.18 -5.50
N ALA A 363 4.54 1.95 -5.04
CA ALA A 363 4.42 0.75 -5.85
C ALA A 363 2.95 0.49 -6.21
N ASN A 364 2.65 -0.70 -6.73
CA ASN A 364 1.28 -1.09 -7.01
C ASN A 364 0.36 -0.96 -5.81
N PHE A 365 -0.91 -0.75 -6.10
CA PHE A 365 -1.98 -0.79 -5.11
C PHE A 365 -3.11 -1.69 -5.59
N LEU A 366 -3.90 -2.19 -4.64
CA LEU A 366 -5.07 -3.01 -4.92
C LEU A 366 -6.31 -2.35 -4.35
N LEU A 367 -7.31 -2.15 -5.21
CA LEU A 367 -8.62 -1.64 -4.82
C LEU A 367 -9.63 -2.78 -4.85
N VAL A 368 -10.37 -2.94 -3.76
CA VAL A 368 -11.43 -3.95 -3.64
C VAL A 368 -12.74 -3.25 -3.27
N PRO A 369 -13.77 -3.32 -4.13
CA PRO A 369 -15.08 -2.84 -3.73
C PRO A 369 -15.65 -3.73 -2.63
N SER A 370 -16.15 -3.09 -1.58
CA SER A 370 -16.70 -3.71 -0.37
C SER A 370 -17.87 -2.87 0.15
N ASP A 371 -18.52 -3.27 1.23
CA ASP A 371 -19.52 -2.45 1.92
C ASP A 371 -18.89 -1.59 3.03
N THR A 372 -17.60 -1.76 3.27
CA THR A 372 -16.82 -1.02 4.28
C THR A 372 -15.61 -0.35 3.65
N ASP A 373 -15.20 0.78 4.21
CA ASP A 373 -13.96 1.45 3.84
C ASP A 373 -12.81 1.05 4.77
N ARG A 374 -11.72 0.51 4.21
CA ARG A 374 -10.51 0.16 4.96
C ARG A 374 -9.28 0.48 4.14
N LEU A 375 -8.21 0.89 4.80
CA LEU A 375 -6.92 1.16 4.19
C LEU A 375 -5.83 0.46 4.98
N HIS A 376 -4.99 -0.30 4.28
CA HIS A 376 -3.77 -0.89 4.83
C HIS A 376 -2.59 -0.40 4.01
N LEU A 377 -1.70 0.36 4.63
CA LEU A 377 -0.43 0.76 4.04
C LEU A 377 0.63 -0.30 4.38
N PHE A 378 1.52 -0.59 3.45
CA PHE A 378 2.64 -1.50 3.66
C PHE A 378 3.91 -0.83 3.17
N PHE A 379 4.81 -0.54 4.10
CA PHE A 379 6.08 0.07 3.78
C PHE A 379 7.15 -0.99 3.67
N ILE A 380 7.81 -1.03 2.52
CA ILE A 380 9.01 -1.83 2.32
C ILE A 380 10.18 -0.96 2.77
N SER A 381 10.89 -1.41 3.80
CA SER A 381 11.93 -0.62 4.47
C SER A 381 13.23 -1.41 4.62
N ARG A 382 14.34 -0.69 4.75
CA ARG A 382 15.62 -1.24 5.20
C ARG A 382 15.94 -0.71 6.59
N ASN A 383 16.71 -1.48 7.35
CA ASN A 383 17.31 -0.98 8.58
C ASN A 383 18.70 -0.43 8.31
N ASP A 384 18.78 0.85 7.97
CA ASP A 384 20.06 1.53 7.69
C ASP A 384 20.73 2.02 9.00
N ASN A 385 20.01 2.08 10.13
CA ASN A 385 20.49 2.67 11.40
C ASN A 385 20.12 1.82 12.62
N PRO A 386 20.74 0.64 12.82
CA PRO A 386 20.43 -0.26 13.92
C PRO A 386 20.71 0.33 15.32
N GLN A 387 21.46 1.43 15.40
CA GLN A 387 21.73 2.16 16.64
C GLN A 387 20.55 3.01 17.15
N TYR A 388 19.51 3.23 16.34
CA TYR A 388 18.32 3.97 16.76
C TYR A 388 17.51 3.05 17.67
N THR A 389 17.45 3.38 18.96
CA THR A 389 16.68 2.62 19.94
C THR A 389 15.46 3.42 20.41
N GLY A 390 14.34 2.72 20.62
CA GLY A 390 13.16 3.26 21.29
C GLY A 390 13.14 3.01 22.80
N MET A 391 14.10 2.24 23.32
CA MET A 391 14.13 1.80 24.72
C MET A 391 14.98 2.73 25.59
N PHE A 392 14.60 2.94 26.84
CA PHE A 392 15.40 3.66 27.81
C PHE A 392 16.58 2.81 28.28
N GLU A 393 17.77 3.42 28.34
CA GLU A 393 19.02 2.75 28.67
C GLU A 393 19.51 3.13 30.08
N ASP A 394 19.70 4.42 30.33
CA ASP A 394 20.33 4.92 31.55
C ASP A 394 19.30 5.60 32.47
N ALA A 395 19.29 5.24 33.75
CA ALA A 395 18.49 5.97 34.73
C ALA A 395 19.08 7.36 34.99
N GLY A 396 18.20 8.32 35.28
CA GLY A 396 18.54 9.73 35.45
C GLY A 396 18.53 10.54 34.15
N ASP A 397 18.46 9.90 32.99
CA ASP A 397 18.25 10.59 31.72
C ASP A 397 16.93 11.36 31.74
N PHE A 398 16.95 12.56 31.16
CA PHE A 398 15.77 13.38 30.98
C PHE A 398 14.88 12.79 29.89
N ILE A 399 13.57 12.89 30.09
CA ILE A 399 12.55 12.53 29.10
C ILE A 399 11.95 13.83 28.58
N CYS A 400 11.99 14.03 27.27
CA CYS A 400 11.42 15.20 26.59
C CYS A 400 10.41 14.79 25.52
N LEU A 401 9.37 15.60 25.36
CA LEU A 401 8.46 15.55 24.20
C LEU A 401 8.85 16.60 23.19
N LEU A 402 8.95 16.17 21.94
CA LEU A 402 9.20 17.01 20.78
C LEU A 402 7.92 17.14 19.95
N GLY A 403 7.69 18.31 19.36
CA GLY A 403 6.50 18.59 18.54
C GLY A 403 5.29 18.97 19.38
N ASP A 404 4.09 18.61 18.90
CA ASP A 404 2.82 18.95 19.56
C ASP A 404 2.29 17.74 20.35
N PRO A 405 2.45 17.72 21.69
CA PRO A 405 2.01 16.60 22.51
C PRO A 405 0.50 16.56 22.73
N ASN A 406 -0.26 17.53 22.22
CA ASN A 406 -1.71 17.57 22.39
C ASN A 406 -2.36 16.51 21.49
N GLY A 407 -2.81 15.43 22.11
CA GLY A 407 -3.58 14.38 21.47
C GLY A 407 -5.07 14.50 21.75
N THR A 408 -5.86 13.75 20.99
CA THR A 408 -7.31 13.61 21.20
C THR A 408 -7.64 12.18 21.60
N LEU A 409 -8.69 12.01 22.40
CA LEU A 409 -9.25 10.70 22.72
C LEU A 409 -10.24 10.22 21.64
N CYS A 410 -10.80 11.12 20.84
CA CYS A 410 -11.69 10.75 19.74
C CYS A 410 -10.94 9.84 18.76
N GLY A 411 -11.49 8.67 18.45
CA GLY A 411 -10.85 7.69 17.57
C GLY A 411 -9.59 7.01 18.16
N SER A 412 -9.18 7.32 19.38
CA SER A 412 -7.98 6.73 19.99
C SER A 412 -8.15 5.24 20.30
N ALA A 413 -7.04 4.51 20.36
CA ALA A 413 -6.97 3.15 20.87
C ALA A 413 -7.61 3.01 22.24
N TYR A 414 -7.39 4.00 23.10
CA TYR A 414 -7.97 4.03 24.45
C TYR A 414 -9.48 4.12 24.41
N ALA A 415 -10.05 5.03 23.61
CA ALA A 415 -11.50 5.14 23.47
C ALA A 415 -12.13 3.81 23.03
N MET A 416 -11.54 3.18 22.00
CA MET A 416 -11.98 1.89 21.49
C MET A 416 -11.88 0.78 22.53
N ALA A 417 -10.75 0.70 23.25
CA ALA A 417 -10.53 -0.29 24.30
C ALA A 417 -11.54 -0.14 25.46
N MET A 418 -12.02 1.08 25.70
CA MET A 418 -13.07 1.38 26.69
C MET A 418 -14.50 1.22 26.12
N GLY A 419 -14.65 0.68 24.91
CA GLY A 419 -15.96 0.44 24.28
C GLY A 419 -16.64 1.70 23.72
N ASN A 420 -15.90 2.80 23.54
CA ASN A 420 -16.42 3.98 22.87
C ASN A 420 -16.14 3.87 21.37
N GLU A 421 -17.20 3.99 20.58
CA GLU A 421 -17.10 4.11 19.13
C GLU A 421 -16.86 5.57 18.76
N GLY A 422 -16.07 5.79 17.71
CA GLY A 422 -15.76 7.13 17.25
C GLY A 422 -14.63 7.12 16.25
N VAL A 423 -14.65 8.11 15.37
CA VAL A 423 -13.66 8.30 14.32
C VAL A 423 -13.19 9.75 14.40
N PHE A 424 -11.87 9.95 14.37
CA PHE A 424 -11.31 11.29 14.35
C PHE A 424 -11.20 11.80 12.93
N HIS A 425 -11.80 12.96 12.67
CA HIS A 425 -11.68 13.75 11.46
C HIS A 425 -10.65 14.87 11.70
N PRO A 426 -9.39 14.73 11.23
CA PRO A 426 -8.41 15.78 11.42
C PRO A 426 -8.83 17.02 10.63
N PRO A 427 -8.94 18.20 11.26
CA PRO A 427 -9.31 19.42 10.55
C PRO A 427 -8.20 19.88 9.58
N SER A 428 -6.95 19.58 9.93
CA SER A 428 -5.77 19.76 9.09
C SER A 428 -4.67 18.78 9.53
N VAL A 429 -3.63 18.64 8.72
CA VAL A 429 -2.47 17.77 9.00
C VAL A 429 -1.22 18.62 9.22
N MET A 430 -0.51 18.39 10.32
CA MET A 430 0.71 19.11 10.70
C MET A 430 1.95 18.61 9.91
N THR A 431 1.91 18.70 8.58
CA THR A 431 2.93 18.16 7.68
C THR A 431 4.33 18.70 7.97
N GLY A 432 4.46 20.01 8.20
CA GLY A 432 5.74 20.65 8.53
C GLY A 432 6.34 20.17 9.86
N THR A 433 5.49 19.94 10.88
CA THR A 433 5.92 19.40 12.17
C THR A 433 6.40 17.95 12.04
N LEU A 434 5.69 17.12 11.27
CA LEU A 434 6.08 15.73 11.01
C LEU A 434 7.43 15.64 10.29
N ALA A 435 7.64 16.45 9.25
CA ALA A 435 8.94 16.51 8.56
C ALA A 435 10.06 16.98 9.51
N SER A 436 9.81 18.03 10.28
CA SER A 436 10.78 18.58 11.24
C SER A 436 11.14 17.56 12.34
N LEU A 437 10.20 16.71 12.78
CA LEU A 437 10.48 15.63 13.72
C LEU A 437 11.50 14.65 13.17
N VAL A 438 11.35 14.23 11.91
CA VAL A 438 12.30 13.33 11.25
C VAL A 438 13.69 13.96 11.19
N ASP A 439 13.78 15.21 10.73
CA ASP A 439 15.06 15.93 10.61
C ASP A 439 15.75 16.15 11.96
N VAL A 440 14.98 16.51 12.99
CA VAL A 440 15.50 16.71 14.35
C VAL A 440 16.03 15.40 14.93
N ILE A 441 15.27 14.31 14.81
CA ILE A 441 15.68 13.00 15.34
C ILE A 441 16.95 12.51 14.64
N ASP A 442 16.99 12.59 13.31
CA ASP A 442 18.18 12.23 12.53
C ASP A 442 19.41 13.07 12.91
N THR A 443 19.22 14.40 13.04
CA THR A 443 20.29 15.31 13.48
C THR A 443 20.79 14.95 14.89
N CYS A 444 19.88 14.67 15.82
CA CYS A 444 20.21 14.35 17.20
C CYS A 444 20.97 13.02 17.32
N PHE A 445 20.57 11.98 16.59
CA PHE A 445 21.30 10.71 16.57
C PHE A 445 22.69 10.85 15.92
N LYS A 446 22.80 11.55 14.78
CA LYS A 446 24.11 11.84 14.15
C LYS A 446 25.08 12.59 15.05
N LYS A 447 24.55 13.47 15.92
CA LYS A 447 25.33 14.20 16.92
C LYS A 447 25.47 13.49 18.27
N ASN A 448 24.89 12.29 18.41
CA ASN A 448 24.87 11.50 19.65
C ASN A 448 24.33 12.29 20.86
N ILE A 449 23.25 13.05 20.66
CA ILE A 449 22.62 13.94 21.65
C ILE A 449 21.54 13.21 22.44
N ILE A 450 20.71 12.44 21.72
CA ILE A 450 19.64 11.62 22.30
C ILE A 450 20.10 10.18 22.44
N ARG A 451 19.55 9.50 23.45
CA ARG A 451 19.79 8.09 23.75
C ARG A 451 18.74 7.21 23.10
N SER A 452 17.48 7.62 23.19
CA SER A 452 16.37 6.92 22.56
C SER A 452 15.34 7.88 21.99
N ALA A 453 14.57 7.38 21.02
CA ALA A 453 13.44 8.09 20.42
C ALA A 453 12.28 7.11 20.18
N ALA A 454 11.08 7.49 20.64
CA ALA A 454 9.87 6.71 20.46
C ALA A 454 8.72 7.63 19.99
N PRO A 455 8.04 7.32 18.88
CA PRO A 455 6.91 8.12 18.44
C PRO A 455 5.73 7.98 19.41
N VAL A 456 5.06 9.09 19.68
CA VAL A 456 3.81 9.12 20.44
C VAL A 456 2.67 9.09 19.42
N ARG A 457 2.05 7.92 19.26
CA ARG A 457 1.02 7.66 18.25
C ARG A 457 -0.12 6.86 18.89
N ARG A 458 -0.45 5.72 18.28
CA ARG A 458 -1.51 4.83 18.74
C ARG A 458 -1.26 4.35 20.17
N GLY A 459 -2.24 4.56 21.04
CA GLY A 459 -2.14 4.35 22.49
C GLY A 459 -1.59 5.52 23.32
N GLY A 460 -1.26 6.64 22.67
CA GLY A 460 -0.81 7.86 23.34
C GLY A 460 0.55 7.75 24.04
N LEU A 461 0.80 8.70 24.94
CA LEU A 461 2.07 8.80 25.68
C LEU A 461 2.34 7.57 26.55
N ILE A 462 1.30 7.02 27.18
CA ILE A 462 1.47 5.85 28.06
C ILE A 462 1.97 4.63 27.30
N ALA A 463 1.46 4.37 26.10
CA ALA A 463 1.92 3.24 25.29
C ALA A 463 3.36 3.45 24.80
N ALA A 464 3.74 4.69 24.47
CA ALA A 464 5.11 5.04 24.14
C ALA A 464 6.07 4.83 25.33
N LEU A 465 5.67 5.27 26.54
CA LEU A 465 6.42 5.05 27.78
C LEU A 465 6.55 3.56 28.10
N TYR A 466 5.45 2.80 28.01
CA TYR A 466 5.46 1.37 28.31
C TYR A 466 6.44 0.61 27.40
N ARG A 467 6.41 0.88 26.09
CA ARG A 467 7.37 0.31 25.14
C ARG A 467 8.80 0.74 25.44
N ALA A 468 9.03 2.01 25.75
CA ALA A 468 10.37 2.52 26.06
C ALA A 468 10.95 1.91 27.36
N CYS A 469 10.11 1.61 28.35
CA CYS A 469 10.54 1.07 29.63
C CYS A 469 10.79 -0.46 29.64
N SER A 470 10.53 -1.16 28.53
CA SER A 470 10.60 -2.64 28.44
C SER A 470 11.96 -3.27 28.78
N ALA A 471 13.06 -2.50 28.85
CA ALA A 471 14.40 -2.97 29.25
C ALA A 471 14.63 -2.98 30.78
N GLY A 472 13.59 -3.14 31.60
CA GLY A 472 13.68 -3.14 33.07
C GLY A 472 13.90 -1.75 33.69
N LYS A 473 13.70 -0.69 32.91
CA LYS A 473 13.74 0.71 33.37
C LYS A 473 12.33 1.21 33.62
N GLY A 474 12.19 2.34 34.30
CA GLY A 474 10.91 3.04 34.44
C GLY A 474 11.01 4.51 34.09
N ALA A 475 9.94 5.23 34.39
CA ALA A 475 9.84 6.65 34.11
C ALA A 475 9.08 7.38 35.22
N ALA A 476 9.60 8.52 35.64
CA ALA A 476 8.90 9.46 36.52
C ALA A 476 8.54 10.70 35.72
N ILE A 477 7.24 10.88 35.46
CA ILE A 477 6.67 11.96 34.65
C ILE A 477 6.14 13.04 35.57
N TYR A 478 6.62 14.27 35.34
CA TYR A 478 6.23 15.50 36.02
C TYR A 478 5.79 16.51 34.96
N ALA A 479 4.49 16.75 34.88
CA ALA A 479 3.94 17.68 33.91
C ALA A 479 2.78 18.47 34.51
N GLU A 480 2.97 19.79 34.62
CA GLU A 480 1.90 20.76 34.83
C GLU A 480 1.20 21.01 33.50
N ARG A 481 -0.12 20.81 33.45
CA ARG A 481 -0.87 20.84 32.19
C ARG A 481 -2.29 21.37 32.38
N LYS A 482 -2.82 21.91 31.29
CA LYS A 482 -4.20 22.42 31.20
C LYS A 482 -5.20 21.35 30.77
N SER A 483 -4.75 20.35 30.01
CA SER A 483 -5.60 19.26 29.53
C SER A 483 -5.89 18.24 30.64
N PRO A 484 -7.06 17.58 30.59
CA PRO A 484 -7.38 16.45 31.45
C PRO A 484 -6.31 15.37 31.42
N GLU A 485 -6.13 14.69 32.55
CA GLU A 485 -5.10 13.69 32.73
C GLU A 485 -5.18 12.53 31.73
N ARG A 486 -6.39 12.05 31.43
CA ARG A 486 -6.63 11.00 30.41
C ARG A 486 -6.20 11.44 29.03
N GLU A 487 -6.52 12.67 28.62
CA GLU A 487 -6.18 13.17 27.29
C GLU A 487 -4.66 13.31 27.12
N PHE A 488 -3.96 13.78 28.15
CA PHE A 488 -2.49 13.82 28.10
C PHE A 488 -1.84 12.42 28.02
N MET A 489 -2.39 11.44 28.72
CA MET A 489 -1.80 10.10 28.81
C MET A 489 -2.15 9.22 27.61
N PHE A 490 -3.41 9.25 27.20
CA PHE A 490 -3.98 8.34 26.21
C PHE A 490 -4.34 9.02 24.89
N GLY A 491 -4.42 10.35 24.87
CA GLY A 491 -4.70 11.09 23.65
C GLY A 491 -3.62 10.81 22.61
N GLU A 492 -4.05 10.68 21.37
CA GLU A 492 -3.17 10.38 20.25
C GLU A 492 -2.83 11.68 19.51
N PRO A 493 -1.62 12.23 19.67
CA PRO A 493 -1.21 13.45 18.98
C PRO A 493 -0.92 13.17 17.50
N GLN A 494 -1.09 14.21 16.66
CA GLN A 494 -0.75 14.10 15.25
C GLN A 494 0.77 13.97 15.03
N ALA A 495 1.57 14.71 15.82
CA ALA A 495 2.99 14.90 15.57
C ALA A 495 3.77 15.12 16.88
N ALA A 496 4.04 14.04 17.61
CA ALA A 496 4.88 14.06 18.80
C ALA A 496 5.85 12.88 18.88
N VAL A 497 7.03 13.14 19.43
CA VAL A 497 8.07 12.13 19.68
C VAL A 497 8.60 12.30 21.08
N MET A 498 8.72 11.19 21.80
CA MET A 498 9.39 11.12 23.09
C MET A 498 10.86 10.78 22.88
N VAL A 499 11.76 11.52 23.52
CA VAL A 499 13.19 11.25 23.50
C VAL A 499 13.76 11.18 24.91
N SER A 500 14.82 10.40 25.07
CA SER A 500 15.65 10.43 26.28
C SER A 500 17.04 11.03 26.00
N LEU A 501 17.59 11.76 26.96
CA LEU A 501 18.92 12.36 26.83
C LEU A 501 19.55 12.70 28.19
N LYS A 502 20.88 12.79 28.20
CA LYS A 502 21.64 13.26 29.36
C LYS A 502 21.42 14.75 29.59
N GLU A 503 21.51 15.17 30.85
CA GLU A 503 21.36 16.59 31.27
C GLU A 503 22.21 17.56 30.44
N LYS A 504 23.48 17.19 30.20
CA LYS A 504 24.45 18.00 29.45
C LYS A 504 24.00 18.35 28.02
N HIS A 505 23.05 17.61 27.46
CA HIS A 505 22.56 17.76 26.10
C HIS A 505 21.22 18.53 25.99
N LEU A 506 20.60 18.94 27.11
CA LEU A 506 19.33 19.67 27.08
C LEU A 506 19.41 20.98 26.28
N ILE A 507 20.50 21.72 26.45
CA ILE A 507 20.72 22.99 25.72
C ILE A 507 20.94 22.72 24.22
N ASP A 508 21.64 21.64 23.88
CA ASP A 508 21.88 21.25 22.49
C ASP A 508 20.58 20.84 21.80
N LEU A 509 19.74 20.05 22.49
CA LEU A 509 18.41 19.67 22.01
C LEU A 509 17.55 20.91 21.75
N ALA A 510 17.47 21.84 22.71
CA ALA A 510 16.69 23.07 22.58
C ALA A 510 17.16 23.95 21.39
N ARG A 511 18.47 23.99 21.13
CA ARG A 511 19.03 24.71 19.96
C ARG A 511 18.64 24.04 18.65
N ILE A 512 18.71 22.71 18.58
CA ILE A 512 18.35 21.95 17.38
C ILE A 512 16.86 22.09 17.10
N THR A 513 16.01 21.85 18.10
CA THR A 513 14.56 21.95 17.94
C THR A 513 14.14 23.36 17.54
N SER A 514 14.73 24.40 18.14
CA SER A 514 14.51 25.78 17.73
C SER A 514 14.94 26.07 16.30
N HIS A 515 16.02 25.45 15.79
CA HIS A 515 16.45 25.63 14.40
C HIS A 515 15.41 25.11 13.40
N TYR A 516 14.73 24.01 13.74
CA TYR A 516 13.67 23.41 12.93
C TYR A 516 12.26 23.90 13.31
N ASN A 517 12.13 24.97 14.10
CA ASN A 517 10.84 25.51 14.58
C ASN A 517 9.97 24.47 15.32
N LEU A 518 10.62 23.57 16.06
CA LEU A 518 9.97 22.51 16.82
C LEU A 518 10.02 22.81 18.32
N THR A 519 8.93 22.55 19.02
CA THR A 519 8.87 22.63 20.48
C THR A 519 9.54 21.44 21.14
N SER A 520 10.19 21.66 22.27
CA SER A 520 10.73 20.61 23.12
C SER A 520 10.39 20.89 24.58
N THR A 521 9.73 19.94 25.24
CA THR A 521 9.28 20.06 26.63
C THR A 521 9.82 18.91 27.44
N THR A 522 10.57 19.20 28.50
CA THR A 522 10.97 18.19 29.49
C THR A 522 9.77 17.77 30.32
N ILE A 523 9.49 16.47 30.36
CA ILE A 523 8.32 15.91 31.05
C ILE A 523 8.68 14.95 32.18
N GLY A 524 9.95 14.61 32.38
CA GLY A 524 10.31 13.63 33.39
C GLY A 524 11.73 13.12 33.31
N ARG A 525 11.98 12.00 33.99
CA ARG A 525 13.25 11.28 34.00
C ARG A 525 13.07 9.78 33.95
N VAL A 526 14.04 9.09 33.37
CA VAL A 526 14.17 7.63 33.42
C VAL A 526 14.55 7.21 34.84
N THR A 527 13.97 6.12 35.34
CA THR A 527 14.22 5.57 36.68
C THR A 527 14.72 4.13 36.60
N ASP A 528 15.36 3.64 37.67
CA ASP A 528 15.78 2.24 37.80
C ASP A 528 14.66 1.31 38.29
N LYS A 529 13.50 1.87 38.68
CA LYS A 529 12.35 1.07 39.10
C LYS A 529 11.50 0.75 37.89
N PRO A 530 11.04 -0.49 37.68
CA PRO A 530 10.18 -0.84 36.55
C PRO A 530 8.72 -0.37 36.78
N GLU A 531 8.55 0.92 37.00
CA GLU A 531 7.26 1.59 37.17
C GLU A 531 7.22 2.89 36.39
N ILE A 532 6.03 3.23 35.88
CA ILE A 532 5.75 4.54 35.32
C ILE A 532 4.96 5.31 36.37
N THR A 533 5.52 6.40 36.88
CA THR A 533 4.83 7.30 37.80
C THR A 533 4.46 8.61 37.12
N LEU A 534 3.27 9.12 37.44
CA LEU A 534 2.80 10.41 36.94
C LEU A 534 2.41 11.31 38.12
N ASN A 535 3.03 12.49 38.19
CA ASN A 535 2.79 13.51 39.22
C ASN A 535 2.76 12.94 40.66
N ASN A 536 3.52 11.87 40.91
CA ASN A 536 3.55 11.10 42.16
C ASN A 536 2.21 10.50 42.63
N ALA A 537 1.17 10.46 41.78
CA ALA A 537 -0.18 10.03 42.15
C ALA A 537 -0.58 8.69 41.52
N ILE A 538 -0.15 8.43 40.28
CA ILE A 538 -0.46 7.20 39.54
C ILE A 538 0.83 6.42 39.38
N SER A 539 0.81 5.13 39.74
CA SER A 539 1.88 4.18 39.44
C SER A 539 1.32 3.03 38.59
N VAL A 540 1.94 2.83 37.44
CA VAL A 540 1.72 1.65 36.59
C VAL A 540 2.95 0.77 36.74
N THR A 541 2.78 -0.41 37.35
CA THR A 541 3.85 -1.40 37.44
C THR A 541 4.03 -2.07 36.08
N LEU A 542 5.26 -2.11 35.58
CA LEU A 542 5.57 -2.81 34.34
C LEU A 542 5.54 -4.32 34.61
N LYS A 543 4.84 -5.06 33.76
CA LYS A 543 4.89 -6.53 33.80
C LYS A 543 6.25 -6.95 33.24
N ALA A 544 6.89 -7.93 33.87
CA ALA A 544 8.09 -8.52 33.30
C ALA A 544 7.72 -9.18 31.96
N ASP A 545 8.49 -8.88 30.91
CA ASP A 545 8.32 -9.53 29.62
C ASP A 545 8.46 -11.04 29.82
N PRO A 546 7.51 -11.88 29.34
CA PRO A 546 7.76 -13.31 29.27
C PRO A 546 8.94 -13.53 28.31
N ALA A 547 10.06 -13.95 28.89
CA ALA A 547 11.35 -14.16 28.25
C ALA A 547 11.31 -15.07 27.01
#